data_AF-F2IJ75-F1
#
_entry.id   AF-F2IJ75-F1
#
_cell.length_a   1.000
_cell.length_b   1.000
_cell.length_c   1.000
_cell.angle_alpha   90.00
_cell.angle_beta   90.00
_cell.angle_gamma   90.00
#
_symmetry.space_group_name_H-M   'P 1'
#
loop_
_entity.id
_entity.type
_entity.pdbx_description
1 polymer ?
#
loop_
_entity_poly.entity_id
_entity_poly.type
_entity_poly.pdbx_seq_one_letter_code
_entity_poly.pdbx_strand_id
1 'polypeptide(L)'
;MKKAIDFISSRIKVILICLLFLIIGAIAGIIFQSKVPISIDEKIRYSEILNWLTTIVIGIIIGYYFKNQYENNKIIKNYLLDDLKSISAQLINLKSYCHELRSLTVLTEEQRKEIISRTNILDKEIKVFLDLLKDCNSSKYSTVNEPLINSFNSLNKVLTNDGLYENPIQPSYFDGITSEGSKFESEIRKLTLDIIKTI
;
A
#
# COMPACT_ATOMS: atom_id res chain seq x y z
N MET A 1 2.16 8.29 17.15
CA MET A 1 2.61 6.91 16.85
C MET A 1 3.18 6.16 18.06
N LYS A 2 4.15 6.72 18.82
CA LYS A 2 4.73 6.06 20.03
C LYS A 2 3.68 5.51 21.01
N LYS A 3 2.69 6.34 21.40
CA LYS A 3 1.60 5.94 22.31
C LYS A 3 0.72 4.78 21.82
N ALA A 4 0.56 4.59 20.51
CA ALA A 4 -0.26 3.51 19.96
C ALA A 4 0.50 2.17 19.97
N ILE A 5 1.81 2.21 19.68
CA ILE A 5 2.70 1.05 19.75
C ILE A 5 2.87 0.60 21.21
N ASP A 6 3.00 1.54 22.15
CA ASP A 6 3.08 1.25 23.59
C ASP A 6 1.79 0.62 24.12
N PHE A 7 0.62 1.03 23.60
CA PHE A 7 -0.68 0.47 23.97
C PHE A 7 -0.88 -0.96 23.46
N ILE A 8 -0.47 -1.26 22.22
CA ILE A 8 -0.52 -2.62 21.65
C ILE A 8 0.47 -3.54 22.37
N SER A 9 1.70 -3.06 22.64
CA SER A 9 2.70 -3.78 23.42
C SER A 9 2.20 -4.10 24.84
N SER A 10 1.50 -3.15 25.48
CA SER A 10 0.89 -3.34 26.80
C SER A 10 -0.20 -4.43 26.79
N ARG A 11 -1.08 -4.44 25.78
CA ARG A 11 -2.14 -5.47 25.66
C ARG A 11 -1.58 -6.86 25.41
N ILE A 12 -0.55 -6.99 24.57
CA ILE A 12 0.12 -8.28 24.30
C ILE A 12 0.80 -8.79 25.57
N LYS A 13 1.48 -7.92 26.33
CA LYS A 13 2.07 -8.28 27.63
C LYS A 13 1.02 -8.79 28.62
N VAL A 14 -0.15 -8.14 28.70
CA VAL A 14 -1.25 -8.58 29.58
C VAL A 14 -1.77 -9.95 29.17
N ILE A 15 -2.00 -10.19 27.87
CA ILE A 15 -2.46 -11.49 27.36
C ILE A 15 -1.42 -12.58 27.67
N LEU A 16 -0.14 -12.32 27.43
CA LEU A 16 0.95 -13.26 27.74
C LEU A 16 1.03 -13.58 29.23
N ILE A 17 0.87 -12.57 30.10
CA ILE A 17 0.85 -12.73 31.55
C ILE A 17 -0.34 -13.60 31.98
N CYS A 18 -1.55 -13.35 31.44
CA CYS A 18 -2.73 -14.18 31.73
C CYS A 18 -2.53 -15.63 31.28
N LEU A 19 -1.92 -15.86 30.12
CA LEU A 19 -1.61 -17.20 29.61
C LEU A 19 -0.57 -17.92 30.48
N LEU A 20 0.44 -17.18 30.96
CA LEU A 20 1.46 -17.69 31.88
C LEU A 20 0.84 -18.08 33.23
N PHE A 21 -0.06 -17.26 33.78
CA PHE A 21 -0.81 -17.60 35.00
C PHE A 21 -1.72 -18.82 34.81
N LEU A 22 -2.33 -18.99 33.63
CA LEU A 22 -3.12 -20.17 33.30
C LEU A 22 -2.27 -21.44 33.26
N ILE A 23 -1.07 -21.38 32.66
CA ILE A 23 -0.13 -22.50 32.60
C ILE A 23 0.40 -22.83 34.01
N ILE A 24 0.79 -21.82 34.79
CA ILE A 24 1.23 -22.02 36.18
C ILE A 24 0.10 -22.59 37.03
N GLY A 25 -1.13 -22.09 36.87
CA GLY A 25 -2.32 -22.61 37.55
C GLY A 25 -2.64 -24.05 37.17
N ALA A 26 -2.47 -24.42 35.89
CA ALA A 26 -2.63 -25.79 35.42
C ALA A 26 -1.54 -26.72 36.00
N ILE A 27 -0.27 -26.29 36.00
CA ILE A 27 0.85 -27.07 36.56
C ILE A 27 0.68 -27.22 38.08
N ALA A 28 0.36 -26.12 38.79
CA ALA A 28 0.09 -26.14 40.22
C ALA A 28 -1.13 -27.01 40.53
N GLY A 29 -2.18 -26.94 39.71
CA GLY A 29 -3.36 -27.80 39.79
C GLY A 29 -2.98 -29.28 39.69
N ILE A 30 -2.16 -29.67 38.71
CA ILE A 30 -1.66 -31.05 38.54
C ILE A 30 -0.84 -31.49 39.76
N ILE A 31 0.04 -30.62 40.29
CA ILE A 31 0.86 -30.93 41.47
C ILE A 31 -0.01 -31.08 42.74
N PHE A 32 -1.01 -30.22 42.94
CA PHE A 32 -1.93 -30.35 44.07
C PHE A 32 -2.87 -31.55 43.92
N GLN A 33 -3.31 -31.87 42.70
CA GLN A 33 -4.09 -33.06 42.39
C GLN A 33 -3.28 -34.34 42.62
N SER A 34 -1.95 -34.31 42.48
CA SER A 34 -1.07 -35.45 42.79
C SER A 34 -0.91 -35.77 44.29
N LYS A 35 -1.34 -34.86 45.19
CA LYS A 35 -1.35 -35.09 46.65
C LYS A 35 -2.70 -35.54 47.21
N VAL A 36 -3.77 -35.48 46.41
CA VAL A 36 -5.08 -36.05 46.75
C VAL A 36 -5.22 -37.31 45.91
N PRO A 37 -5.59 -38.48 46.47
CA PRO A 37 -5.84 -39.68 45.66
C PRO A 37 -7.15 -39.51 44.89
N ILE A 38 -7.20 -38.56 43.98
CA ILE A 38 -8.18 -38.51 42.92
C ILE A 38 -7.62 -39.48 41.89
N SER A 39 -8.21 -40.67 41.82
CA SER A 39 -8.09 -41.53 40.66
C SER A 39 -8.56 -40.75 39.44
N ILE A 40 -7.65 -40.01 38.81
CA ILE A 40 -7.76 -39.64 37.41
C ILE A 40 -7.99 -40.98 36.72
N ASP A 41 -9.19 -41.16 36.18
CA ASP A 41 -9.52 -42.34 35.38
C ASP A 41 -8.36 -42.53 34.39
N GLU A 42 -7.64 -43.66 34.49
CA GLU A 42 -6.41 -43.95 33.73
C GLU A 42 -6.62 -43.92 32.20
N LYS A 43 -7.85 -43.62 31.76
CA LYS A 43 -8.25 -43.43 30.37
C LYS A 43 -7.72 -42.16 29.71
N ILE A 44 -7.49 -41.06 30.45
CA ILE A 44 -6.96 -39.84 29.83
C ILE A 44 -5.44 -39.81 29.97
N ARG A 45 -4.75 -40.29 28.93
CA ARG A 45 -3.28 -40.24 28.87
C ARG A 45 -2.81 -38.79 28.87
N TYR A 46 -1.74 -38.48 29.61
CA TYR A 46 -1.07 -37.17 29.59
C TYR A 46 -0.74 -36.65 28.18
N SER A 47 -0.57 -37.56 27.21
CA SER A 47 -0.41 -37.21 25.79
C SER A 47 -1.63 -36.50 25.20
N GLU A 48 -2.85 -36.82 25.65
CA GLU A 48 -4.07 -36.16 25.18
C GLU A 48 -4.13 -34.71 25.67
N ILE A 49 -3.82 -34.45 26.94
CA ILE A 49 -3.79 -33.09 27.50
C ILE A 49 -2.76 -32.23 26.76
N LEU A 50 -1.57 -32.78 26.46
CA LEU A 50 -0.54 -32.12 25.65
C LEU A 50 -1.00 -31.86 24.21
N ASN A 51 -1.71 -32.81 23.60
CA ASN A 51 -2.22 -32.67 22.23
C ASN A 51 -3.31 -31.58 22.14
N TRP A 52 -4.16 -31.47 23.16
CA TRP A 52 -5.16 -30.41 23.26
C TRP A 52 -4.51 -29.03 23.45
N LEU A 53 -3.54 -28.92 24.36
CA LEU A 53 -2.79 -27.68 24.58
C LEU A 53 -2.04 -27.21 23.32
N THR A 54 -1.35 -28.12 22.64
CA THR A 54 -0.63 -27.80 21.39
C THR A 54 -1.59 -27.39 20.28
N THR A 55 -2.75 -28.06 20.13
CA THR A 55 -3.78 -27.68 19.17
C THR A 55 -4.31 -26.27 19.42
N ILE A 56 -4.56 -25.90 20.68
CA ILE A 56 -4.99 -24.54 21.05
C ILE A 56 -3.91 -23.50 20.70
N VAL A 57 -2.64 -23.79 21.03
CA VAL A 57 -1.52 -22.88 20.74
C VAL A 57 -1.33 -22.70 19.24
N ILE A 58 -1.40 -23.79 18.45
CA ILE A 58 -1.31 -23.74 16.99
C ILE A 58 -2.46 -22.92 16.41
N GLY A 59 -3.70 -23.13 16.88
CA GLY A 59 -4.86 -22.36 16.44
C GLY A 59 -4.70 -20.86 16.70
N ILE A 60 -4.17 -20.47 17.87
CA ILE A 60 -3.89 -19.07 18.21
C ILE A 60 -2.80 -18.49 17.31
N ILE A 61 -1.70 -19.22 17.08
CA ILE A 61 -0.58 -18.76 16.23
C ILE A 61 -1.04 -18.59 14.78
N ILE A 62 -1.76 -19.57 14.24
CA ILE A 62 -2.29 -19.52 12.88
C ILE A 62 -3.26 -18.34 12.74
N GLY A 63 -4.21 -18.20 13.67
CA GLY A 63 -5.15 -17.08 13.67
C GLY A 63 -4.45 -15.72 13.77
N TYR A 64 -3.41 -15.60 14.60
CA TYR A 64 -2.60 -14.39 14.71
C TYR A 64 -1.84 -14.09 13.41
N TYR A 65 -1.23 -15.11 12.79
CA TYR A 65 -0.48 -14.94 11.55
C TYR A 65 -1.39 -14.48 10.40
N PHE A 66 -2.55 -15.12 10.22
CA PHE A 66 -3.53 -14.72 9.21
C PHE A 66 -4.08 -13.31 9.46
N LYS A 67 -4.40 -12.98 10.72
CA LYS A 67 -4.86 -11.64 11.07
C LYS A 67 -3.81 -10.58 10.76
N ASN A 68 -2.55 -10.83 11.14
CA ASN A 68 -1.46 -9.89 10.91
C ASN A 68 -1.13 -9.73 9.42
N GLN A 69 -1.17 -10.81 8.64
CA GLN A 69 -1.05 -10.71 7.18
C GLN A 69 -2.18 -9.89 6.56
N TYR A 70 -3.42 -10.14 6.97
CA TYR A 70 -4.57 -9.40 6.45
C TYR A 70 -4.49 -7.90 6.76
N GLU A 71 -4.12 -7.55 8.00
CA GLU A 71 -3.92 -6.16 8.39
C GLU A 71 -2.77 -5.50 7.61
N ASN A 72 -1.65 -6.19 7.42
CA ASN A 72 -0.52 -5.69 6.62
C ASN A 72 -0.92 -5.47 5.16
N ASN A 73 -1.65 -6.41 4.54
CA ASN A 73 -2.13 -6.27 3.17
C ASN A 73 -3.09 -5.07 3.03
N LYS A 74 -3.96 -4.85 4.02
CA LYS A 74 -4.85 -3.68 4.06
C LYS A 74 -4.08 -2.36 4.16
N ILE A 75 -3.03 -2.33 4.98
CA ILE A 75 -2.17 -1.16 5.13
C ILE A 75 -1.45 -0.84 3.81
N ILE A 76 -0.83 -1.85 3.18
CA ILE A 76 -0.16 -1.70 1.88
C ILE A 76 -1.14 -1.21 0.81
N LYS A 77 -2.34 -1.78 0.75
CA LYS A 77 -3.40 -1.34 -0.16
C LYS A 77 -3.71 0.14 0.00
N ASN A 78 -3.85 0.61 1.24
CA ASN A 78 -4.14 2.02 1.50
C ASN A 78 -2.99 2.93 1.03
N TYR A 79 -1.73 2.56 1.28
CA TYR A 79 -0.58 3.31 0.78
C TYR A 79 -0.58 3.42 -0.75
N LEU A 80 -0.78 2.31 -1.46
CA LEU A 80 -0.84 2.30 -2.92
C LEU A 80 -1.99 3.19 -3.45
N LEU A 81 -3.14 3.17 -2.79
CA LEU A 81 -4.28 4.01 -3.18
C LEU A 81 -4.03 5.49 -2.91
N ASP A 82 -3.35 5.82 -1.81
CA ASP A 82 -3.03 7.21 -1.48
C ASP A 82 -1.97 7.78 -2.41
N ASP A 83 -0.96 6.98 -2.81
CA ASP A 83 0.02 7.38 -3.82
C ASP A 83 -0.64 7.64 -5.19
N LEU A 84 -1.57 6.78 -5.63
CA LEU A 84 -2.33 7.01 -6.87
C LEU A 84 -3.20 8.27 -6.82
N LYS A 85 -3.79 8.58 -5.66
CA LYS A 85 -4.52 9.85 -5.48
C LYS A 85 -3.57 11.05 -5.57
N SER A 86 -2.38 10.95 -4.98
CA SER A 86 -1.35 12.01 -5.08
C SER A 86 -0.97 12.25 -6.53
N ILE A 87 -0.61 11.20 -7.27
CA ILE A 87 -0.25 11.27 -8.69
C ILE A 87 -1.39 11.88 -9.51
N SER A 88 -2.64 11.47 -9.25
CA SER A 88 -3.82 12.04 -9.92
C SER A 88 -4.00 13.53 -9.61
N ALA A 89 -3.77 13.95 -8.36
CA ALA A 89 -3.88 15.36 -7.98
C ALA A 89 -2.78 16.22 -8.63
N GLN A 90 -1.54 15.71 -8.68
CA GLN A 90 -0.44 16.38 -9.39
C GLN A 90 -0.71 16.53 -10.88
N LEU A 91 -1.25 15.49 -11.52
CA LEU A 91 -1.68 15.54 -12.92
C LEU A 91 -2.75 16.62 -13.15
N ILE A 92 -3.76 16.69 -12.27
CA ILE A 92 -4.80 17.72 -12.35
C ILE A 92 -4.19 19.11 -12.20
N ASN A 93 -3.31 19.32 -11.22
CA ASN A 93 -2.62 20.59 -11.02
C ASN A 93 -1.77 21.01 -12.22
N LEU A 94 -1.08 20.05 -12.86
CA LEU A 94 -0.31 20.29 -14.07
C LEU A 94 -1.22 20.68 -15.25
N LYS A 95 -2.31 19.94 -15.46
CA LYS A 95 -3.31 20.25 -16.50
C LYS A 95 -3.94 21.63 -16.30
N SER A 96 -4.31 21.97 -15.06
CA SER A 96 -4.87 23.27 -14.72
C SER A 96 -3.88 24.40 -15.00
N TYR A 97 -2.62 24.24 -14.60
CA TYR A 97 -1.57 25.20 -14.90
C TYR A 97 -1.37 25.38 -16.40
N CYS A 98 -1.30 24.29 -17.18
CA CYS A 98 -1.21 24.37 -18.63
C CYS A 98 -2.46 25.04 -19.25
N HIS A 99 -3.65 24.82 -18.70
CA HIS A 99 -4.89 25.44 -19.18
C HIS A 99 -4.91 26.96 -18.94
N GLU A 100 -4.39 27.44 -17.82
CA GLU A 100 -4.24 28.88 -17.55
C GLU A 100 -3.34 29.57 -18.58
N LEU A 101 -2.36 28.86 -19.12
CA LEU A 101 -1.44 29.35 -20.13
C LEU A 101 -2.04 29.33 -21.55
N ARG A 102 -3.25 28.78 -21.74
CA ARG A 102 -3.87 28.60 -23.07
C ARG A 102 -4.14 29.90 -23.82
N SER A 103 -4.34 31.01 -23.09
CA SER A 103 -4.55 32.33 -23.68
C SER A 103 -3.26 32.98 -24.18
N LEU A 104 -2.09 32.40 -23.88
CA LEU A 104 -0.80 32.93 -24.28
C LEU A 104 -0.40 32.41 -25.65
N THR A 105 0.14 33.30 -26.49
CA THR A 105 0.70 32.95 -27.80
C THR A 105 2.12 32.40 -27.70
N VAL A 106 2.86 32.77 -26.64
CA VAL A 106 4.25 32.37 -26.37
C VAL A 106 4.43 32.15 -24.87
N LEU A 107 5.09 31.05 -24.48
CA LEU A 107 5.48 30.80 -23.09
C LEU A 107 6.78 31.51 -22.75
N THR A 108 6.87 32.09 -21.55
CA THR A 108 8.12 32.58 -20.99
C THR A 108 9.03 31.43 -20.58
N GLU A 109 10.34 31.66 -20.49
CA GLU A 109 11.30 30.67 -19.98
C GLU A 109 10.96 30.19 -18.57
N GLU A 110 10.41 31.08 -17.72
CA GLU A 110 9.97 30.72 -16.37
C GLU A 110 8.78 29.75 -16.38
N GLN A 111 7.77 30.02 -17.21
CA GLN A 111 6.61 29.13 -17.36
C GLN A 111 7.02 27.75 -17.87
N ARG A 112 7.98 27.69 -18.80
CA ARG A 112 8.53 26.43 -19.32
C ARG A 112 9.25 25.64 -18.22
N LYS A 113 10.13 26.31 -17.47
CA LYS A 113 10.83 25.69 -16.33
C LYS A 113 9.85 25.17 -15.28
N GLU A 114 8.75 25.88 -15.04
CA GLU A 114 7.71 25.45 -14.13
C GLU A 114 6.96 24.20 -14.63
N ILE A 115 6.59 24.13 -15.92
CA ILE A 115 6.00 22.92 -16.52
C ILE A 115 6.95 21.72 -16.38
N ILE A 116 8.23 21.91 -16.72
CA ILE A 116 9.26 20.87 -16.60
C ILE A 116 9.43 20.43 -15.14
N SER A 117 9.49 21.38 -14.21
CA SER A 117 9.60 21.12 -12.78
C SER A 117 8.45 20.25 -12.27
N ARG A 118 7.21 20.64 -12.59
CA ARG A 118 5.99 19.88 -12.22
C ARG A 118 5.96 18.49 -12.84
N THR A 119 6.39 18.37 -14.10
CA THR A 119 6.48 17.08 -14.80
C THR A 119 7.54 16.17 -14.17
N ASN A 120 8.67 16.73 -13.74
CA ASN A 120 9.72 15.98 -13.03
C ASN A 120 9.29 15.53 -11.63
N ILE A 121 8.47 16.34 -10.93
CA ILE A 121 7.87 15.92 -9.66
C ILE A 121 6.94 14.73 -9.89
N LEU A 122 6.07 14.82 -10.91
CA LEU A 122 5.17 13.74 -11.28
C LEU A 122 5.92 12.46 -11.67
N ASP A 123 6.99 12.57 -12.47
CA ASP A 123 7.87 11.43 -12.83
C ASP A 123 8.47 10.75 -11.59
N LYS A 124 8.93 11.54 -10.60
CA LYS A 124 9.46 11.00 -9.35
C LYS A 124 8.40 10.27 -8.54
N GLU A 125 7.20 10.85 -8.39
CA GLU A 125 6.10 10.19 -7.67
C GLU A 125 5.71 8.87 -8.34
N ILE A 126 5.64 8.84 -9.67
CA ILE A 126 5.35 7.61 -10.43
C ILE A 126 6.44 6.57 -10.22
N LYS A 127 7.72 6.94 -10.26
CA LYS A 127 8.84 6.00 -10.02
C LYS A 127 8.79 5.40 -8.62
N VAL A 128 8.59 6.22 -7.60
CA VAL A 128 8.47 5.75 -6.21
C VAL A 128 7.29 4.78 -6.06
N PHE A 129 6.15 5.11 -6.67
CA PHE A 129 4.98 4.24 -6.67
C PHE A 129 5.24 2.90 -7.37
N LEU A 130 5.91 2.92 -8.52
CA LEU A 130 6.27 1.70 -9.27
C LEU A 130 7.26 0.81 -8.49
N ASP A 131 8.22 1.41 -7.80
CA ASP A 131 9.15 0.68 -6.93
C ASP A 131 8.40 0.02 -5.76
N LEU A 132 7.49 0.77 -5.10
CA LEU A 132 6.64 0.22 -4.03
C LEU A 132 5.77 -0.93 -4.54
N LEU A 133 5.19 -0.80 -5.73
CA LEU A 133 4.39 -1.84 -6.39
C LEU A 133 5.20 -3.12 -6.64
N LYS A 134 6.44 -2.96 -7.10
CA LYS A 134 7.36 -4.07 -7.37
C LYS A 134 7.73 -4.81 -6.08
N ASP A 135 8.00 -4.06 -5.01
CA ASP A 135 8.32 -4.62 -3.70
C ASP A 135 7.11 -5.34 -3.07
N CYS A 136 5.89 -4.86 -3.32
CA CYS A 136 4.68 -5.42 -2.74
C CYS A 136 4.11 -6.65 -3.47
N ASN A 137 4.23 -6.76 -4.80
CA ASN A 137 3.64 -7.88 -5.56
C ASN A 137 4.34 -8.16 -6.91
N SER A 138 5.51 -8.77 -6.87
CA SER A 138 6.44 -8.95 -8.01
C SER A 138 5.88 -9.63 -9.27
N SER A 139 4.82 -10.44 -9.20
CA SER A 139 4.31 -11.20 -10.36
C SER A 139 2.97 -10.70 -10.92
N LYS A 140 2.17 -9.95 -10.14
CA LYS A 140 0.77 -9.65 -10.48
C LYS A 140 0.58 -8.29 -11.15
N TYR A 141 1.50 -7.34 -10.94
CA TYR A 141 1.40 -5.97 -11.46
C TYR A 141 2.48 -5.59 -12.49
N SER A 142 3.41 -6.49 -12.82
CA SER A 142 4.41 -6.26 -13.87
C SER A 142 3.75 -5.93 -15.23
N THR A 143 2.59 -6.52 -15.51
CA THR A 143 1.79 -6.28 -16.72
C THR A 143 1.05 -4.94 -16.70
N VAL A 144 0.82 -4.35 -15.52
CA VAL A 144 0.09 -3.08 -15.35
C VAL A 144 1.02 -1.86 -15.35
N ASN A 145 2.32 -2.09 -15.09
CA ASN A 145 3.33 -1.03 -15.07
C ASN A 145 3.60 -0.43 -16.47
N GLU A 146 3.65 -1.26 -17.52
CA GLU A 146 3.95 -0.80 -18.88
C GLU A 146 2.92 0.20 -19.43
N PRO A 147 1.59 -0.04 -19.35
CA PRO A 147 0.58 0.93 -19.80
C PRO A 147 0.69 2.28 -19.09
N LEU A 148 0.93 2.29 -17.78
CA LEU A 148 1.06 3.52 -16.99
C LEU A 148 2.32 4.30 -17.38
N ILE A 149 3.46 3.61 -17.52
CA ILE A 149 4.73 4.22 -17.97
C ILE A 149 4.59 4.76 -19.39
N ASN A 150 3.99 4.00 -20.30
CA ASN A 150 3.84 4.40 -21.70
C ASN A 150 2.92 5.61 -21.86
N SER A 151 1.81 5.67 -21.12
CA SER A 151 0.91 6.82 -21.12
C SER A 151 1.57 8.05 -20.49
N PHE A 152 2.31 7.90 -19.39
CA PHE A 152 3.10 8.99 -18.82
C PHE A 152 4.18 9.50 -19.79
N ASN A 153 4.94 8.61 -20.43
CA ASN A 153 5.96 8.98 -21.40
C ASN A 153 5.36 9.71 -22.61
N SER A 154 4.16 9.34 -23.03
CA SER A 154 3.44 10.01 -24.12
C SER A 154 3.02 11.43 -23.71
N LEU A 155 2.48 11.59 -22.49
CA LEU A 155 2.19 12.90 -21.91
C LEU A 155 3.45 13.75 -21.77
N ASN A 156 4.53 13.19 -21.23
CA ASN A 156 5.81 13.88 -21.05
C ASN A 156 6.36 14.39 -22.39
N LYS A 157 6.35 13.56 -23.44
CA LYS A 157 6.74 13.99 -24.79
C LYS A 157 5.95 15.18 -25.31
N VAL A 158 4.65 15.23 -25.03
CA VAL A 158 3.83 16.39 -25.40
C VAL A 158 4.24 17.60 -24.59
N LEU A 159 4.39 17.47 -23.27
CA LEU A 159 4.74 18.58 -22.37
C LEU A 159 6.12 19.18 -22.67
N THR A 160 7.10 18.34 -22.98
CA THR A 160 8.50 18.73 -23.20
C THR A 160 8.86 18.93 -24.67
N ASN A 161 7.88 18.90 -25.58
CA ASN A 161 8.14 18.89 -27.03
C ASN A 161 9.14 20.00 -27.44
N ASP A 162 10.34 19.58 -27.86
CA ASP A 162 11.49 20.45 -28.14
C ASP A 162 11.22 21.48 -29.25
N GLY A 163 10.16 21.31 -30.05
CA GLY A 163 9.77 22.25 -31.10
C GLY A 163 9.15 23.58 -30.60
N LEU A 164 8.90 23.72 -29.29
CA LEU A 164 8.28 24.91 -28.70
C LEU A 164 9.26 26.04 -28.37
N TYR A 165 10.57 25.81 -28.42
CA TYR A 165 11.57 26.80 -28.00
C TYR A 165 11.61 28.06 -28.88
N GLU A 166 11.20 27.97 -30.15
CA GLU A 166 11.28 29.09 -31.09
C GLU A 166 9.96 29.44 -31.80
N ASN A 167 8.91 28.64 -31.65
CA ASN A 167 7.66 28.79 -32.40
C ASN A 167 6.46 29.22 -31.52
N PRO A 168 5.49 29.97 -32.08
CA PRO A 168 4.22 30.25 -31.41
C PRO A 168 3.53 28.96 -30.98
N ILE A 169 2.91 28.98 -29.79
CA ILE A 169 2.19 27.80 -29.29
C ILE A 169 1.00 27.55 -30.19
N GLN A 170 0.99 26.39 -30.84
CA GLN A 170 -0.17 25.96 -31.62
C GLN A 170 -1.31 25.55 -30.66
N PRO A 171 -2.58 25.87 -30.96
CA PRO A 171 -3.71 25.45 -30.13
C PRO A 171 -3.74 23.92 -29.88
N SER A 172 -3.27 23.14 -30.85
CA SER A 172 -3.15 21.68 -30.79
C SER A 172 -2.20 21.19 -29.67
N TYR A 173 -1.30 22.02 -29.15
CA TYR A 173 -0.45 21.69 -28.01
C TYR A 173 -1.27 21.41 -26.75
N PHE A 174 -2.17 22.33 -26.40
CA PHE A 174 -3.02 22.21 -25.21
C PHE A 174 -4.08 21.12 -25.37
N ASP A 175 -4.57 20.90 -26.60
CA ASP A 175 -5.44 19.78 -26.92
C ASP A 175 -4.69 18.43 -26.77
N GLY A 176 -3.41 18.38 -27.15
CA GLY A 176 -2.51 17.25 -26.92
C GLY A 176 -2.31 16.95 -25.43
N ILE A 177 -2.03 17.97 -24.61
CA ILE A 177 -1.90 17.81 -23.14
C ILE A 177 -3.20 17.27 -22.54
N THR A 178 -4.34 17.81 -22.98
CA THR A 178 -5.66 17.39 -22.49
C THR A 178 -5.94 15.93 -22.86
N SER A 179 -5.67 15.55 -24.11
CA SER A 179 -5.85 14.19 -24.62
C SER A 179 -4.94 13.19 -23.90
N GLU A 180 -3.62 13.41 -23.91
CA GLU A 180 -2.67 12.49 -23.27
C GLU A 180 -2.82 12.46 -21.75
N GLY A 181 -3.12 13.60 -21.12
CA GLY A 181 -3.43 13.67 -19.70
C GLY A 181 -4.68 12.86 -19.36
N SER A 182 -5.70 12.84 -20.21
CA SER A 182 -6.91 12.03 -20.00
C SER A 182 -6.65 10.53 -20.19
N LYS A 183 -5.74 10.15 -21.11
CA LYS A 183 -5.30 8.76 -21.26
C LYS A 183 -4.56 8.29 -20.01
N PHE A 184 -3.61 9.08 -19.52
CA PHE A 184 -2.87 8.78 -18.29
C PHE A 184 -3.81 8.67 -17.07
N GLU A 185 -4.76 9.59 -16.94
CA GLU A 185 -5.80 9.53 -15.89
C GLU A 185 -6.65 8.25 -15.98
N SER A 186 -6.99 7.82 -17.20
CA SER A 186 -7.71 6.56 -17.41
C SER A 186 -6.90 5.35 -16.93
N GLU A 187 -5.59 5.32 -17.16
CA GLU A 187 -4.72 4.23 -16.68
C GLU A 187 -4.60 4.23 -15.15
N ILE A 188 -4.47 5.40 -14.52
CA ILE A 188 -4.53 5.55 -13.05
C ILE A 188 -5.83 4.98 -12.49
N ARG A 189 -6.98 5.29 -13.12
CA ARG A 189 -8.30 4.78 -12.68
C ARG A 189 -8.41 3.27 -12.82
N LYS A 190 -7.93 2.70 -13.94
CA LYS A 190 -7.90 1.23 -14.13
C LYS A 190 -7.08 0.56 -13.02
N LEU A 191 -5.86 1.05 -12.78
CA LEU A 191 -4.98 0.51 -11.75
C LEU A 191 -5.58 0.67 -10.34
N THR A 192 -6.25 1.77 -10.06
CA THR A 192 -7.00 1.98 -8.80
C THR A 192 -8.05 0.88 -8.60
N LEU A 193 -8.85 0.61 -9.63
CA LEU A 193 -9.89 -0.43 -9.59
C LEU A 193 -9.28 -1.83 -9.42
N ASP A 194 -8.16 -2.11 -10.07
CA ASP A 194 -7.48 -3.41 -9.97
C ASP A 194 -6.90 -3.62 -8.57
N ILE A 195 -6.29 -2.61 -7.96
CA ILE A 195 -5.81 -2.68 -6.57
C ILE A 195 -6.99 -2.88 -5.60
N ILE A 196 -8.13 -2.25 -5.85
CA ILE A 196 -9.34 -2.44 -5.03
C ILE A 196 -9.85 -3.88 -5.11
N LYS A 197 -9.85 -4.48 -6.31
CA LYS A 197 -10.39 -5.83 -6.57
C LYS A 197 -9.46 -6.97 -6.17
N THR A 198 -8.15 -6.75 -6.20
CA THR A 198 -7.14 -7.83 -6.10
C THR A 198 -6.70 -8.13 -4.67
N ILE A 199 -6.98 -7.24 -3.71
CA ILE A 199 -6.57 -7.32 -2.29
C ILE A 199 -7.80 -7.11 -1.40
#